data_AF-A0A538I5Q5-F1
#
_entry.id   AF-A0A538I5Q5-F1
#
_cell.length_a   1.000
_cell.length_b   1.000
_cell.length_c   1.000
_cell.angle_alpha   90.00
_cell.angle_beta   90.00
_cell.angle_gamma   90.00
#
_symmetry.space_group_name_H-M   'P 1'
#
loop_
_entity.id
_entity.type
_entity.pdbx_description
1 polymer ?
#
loop_
_entity_poly.entity_id
_entity_poly.type
_entity_poly.pdbx_seq_one_letter_code
_entity_poly.pdbx_strand_id
1 'polypeptide(L)'
;MRSMLLLASVAAAALTVALVASAAPPKGGGGSFANYSLAETTGTTCPGSAACSNIASEPAIRADGAGRFFGSSENGLGGGTVAFRSTDNGLHYTTLVSPNGVSQTNDTGFAPGGGDTDLAVAPDKNVAGFYNVYVASLSLVNVDVSTSTDGGATWSLNPVTTPETLDDREWIAADTNNKVCISYHDAPQGITVGCSTDAGLTFTQFASALDANHAFQIGENSIGNLAIDPSSHVIYQTYSAITTAAETACAPQLGVIAGTCDYHGVYMAVSTDGGLTFTDYPVYINPDPTVGYGHQFVNVSVDSAGNVYSVYTDDHHVYYSFSTDHGQTWQGPFLVTTTSGTQIFPWSTAGDPGKLDVVYYQTPYYDGVNPPPSYPDSAVWTVGFAQNLKALTPGSAWSRQTASPTNHLGGV
;
A
#
# COMPACT_ATOMS: atom_id res chain seq x y z
N MET A 1 -4.15 -82.09 6.67
CA MET A 1 -4.61 -81.12 7.67
C MET A 1 -4.27 -79.72 7.15
N ARG A 2 -5.31 -78.89 6.99
CA ARG A 2 -5.36 -77.42 6.88
C ARG A 2 -4.29 -76.64 6.07
N SER A 3 -4.83 -75.97 5.04
CA SER A 3 -4.67 -74.55 4.72
C SER A 3 -3.35 -74.07 4.09
N MET A 4 -3.44 -73.51 2.87
CA MET A 4 -3.54 -72.06 2.64
C MET A 4 -3.49 -71.78 1.12
N LEU A 5 -4.55 -71.18 0.58
CA LEU A 5 -4.49 -70.45 -0.68
C LEU A 5 -3.68 -69.16 -0.43
N LEU A 6 -2.59 -68.96 -1.17
CA LEU A 6 -2.03 -67.62 -1.41
C LEU A 6 -2.31 -67.24 -2.86
N LEU A 7 -3.21 -66.28 -3.05
CA LEU A 7 -3.31 -65.51 -4.28
C LEU A 7 -2.08 -64.59 -4.34
N ALA A 8 -1.22 -64.79 -5.35
CA ALA A 8 -0.20 -63.84 -5.72
C ALA A 8 -0.81 -62.81 -6.68
N SER A 9 -1.07 -61.60 -6.17
CA SER A 9 -1.43 -60.43 -6.96
C SER A 9 -0.17 -59.88 -7.64
N VAL A 10 -0.12 -59.94 -8.97
CA VAL A 10 0.90 -59.30 -9.80
C VAL A 10 0.57 -57.81 -9.90
N ALA A 11 1.31 -56.96 -9.20
CA ALA A 11 1.25 -55.52 -9.37
C ALA A 11 2.09 -55.12 -10.60
N ALA A 12 1.43 -54.62 -11.65
CA ALA A 12 2.09 -54.03 -12.80
C ALA A 12 2.61 -52.62 -12.43
N ALA A 13 3.93 -52.46 -12.37
CA ALA A 13 4.56 -51.15 -12.23
C ALA A 13 4.50 -50.42 -13.58
N ALA A 14 3.60 -49.46 -13.71
CA ALA A 14 3.58 -48.52 -14.83
C ALA A 14 4.70 -47.49 -14.62
N LEU A 15 5.75 -47.60 -15.42
CA LEU A 15 6.86 -46.64 -15.45
C LEU A 15 6.42 -45.40 -16.24
N THR A 16 5.92 -44.37 -15.56
CA THR A 16 5.66 -43.07 -16.16
C THR A 16 6.98 -42.33 -16.35
N VAL A 17 7.48 -42.31 -17.59
CA VAL A 17 8.57 -41.41 -18.00
C VAL A 17 8.00 -40.00 -17.99
N ALA A 18 8.23 -39.25 -16.91
CA ALA A 18 7.98 -37.82 -16.88
C ALA A 18 9.01 -37.15 -17.81
N LEU A 19 8.59 -36.75 -19.02
CA LEU A 19 9.36 -35.81 -19.81
C LEU A 19 9.42 -34.49 -19.04
N VAL A 20 10.57 -34.24 -18.41
CA VAL A 20 10.91 -32.92 -17.89
C VAL A 20 11.14 -32.03 -19.11
N ALA A 21 10.06 -31.43 -19.61
CA ALA A 21 10.17 -30.30 -20.52
C ALA A 21 10.90 -29.20 -19.75
N SER A 22 12.15 -28.93 -20.15
CA SER A 22 12.92 -27.81 -19.65
C SER A 22 12.17 -26.55 -20.06
N ALA A 23 11.36 -26.00 -19.16
CA ALA A 23 10.74 -24.71 -19.36
C ALA A 23 11.89 -23.71 -19.57
N ALA A 24 11.96 -23.13 -20.76
CA ALA A 24 12.83 -22.00 -21.01
C ALA A 24 12.55 -20.96 -19.91
N PRO A 25 13.58 -20.26 -19.39
CA PRO A 25 13.35 -19.18 -18.44
C PRO A 25 12.31 -18.23 -19.05
N PRO A 26 11.35 -17.72 -18.26
CA PRO A 26 10.39 -16.75 -18.77
C PRO A 26 11.20 -15.62 -19.40
N LYS A 27 10.95 -15.35 -20.69
CA LYS A 27 11.42 -14.12 -21.31
C LYS A 27 10.90 -13.01 -20.42
N GLY A 28 11.78 -12.28 -19.75
CA GLY A 28 11.43 -11.04 -19.07
C GLY A 28 10.78 -10.14 -20.11
N GLY A 29 9.45 -10.07 -20.08
CA GLY A 29 8.69 -9.17 -20.92
C GLY A 29 8.94 -7.77 -20.38
N GLY A 30 10.01 -7.13 -20.82
CA GLY A 30 10.21 -5.71 -20.61
C GLY A 30 9.12 -4.97 -21.38
N GLY A 31 7.94 -4.82 -20.75
CA GLY A 31 6.92 -3.92 -21.24
C GLY A 31 7.48 -2.50 -21.26
N SER A 32 7.20 -1.76 -22.33
CA SER A 32 7.48 -0.33 -22.36
C SER A 32 6.46 0.37 -21.48
N PHE A 33 6.92 1.22 -20.56
CA PHE A 33 6.03 2.15 -19.88
C PHE A 33 5.62 3.28 -20.82
N ALA A 34 4.36 3.70 -20.69
CA ALA A 34 3.82 4.88 -21.37
C ALA A 34 3.42 5.90 -20.30
N ASN A 35 3.72 7.17 -20.56
CA ASN A 35 3.45 8.26 -19.64
C ASN A 35 2.60 9.31 -20.36
N TYR A 36 1.52 9.74 -19.72
CA TYR A 36 0.65 10.81 -20.21
C TYR A 36 -0.07 11.47 -19.03
N SER A 37 -0.46 12.72 -19.23
CA SER A 37 -1.18 13.50 -18.22
C SER A 37 -2.66 13.12 -18.18
N LEU A 38 -3.26 13.20 -16.98
CA LEU A 38 -4.69 13.04 -16.75
C LEU A 38 -5.38 14.40 -16.70
N ALA A 39 -6.70 14.42 -16.90
CA ALA A 39 -7.49 15.65 -16.97
C ALA A 39 -8.21 15.95 -15.66
N GLU A 40 -8.39 17.23 -15.33
CA GLU A 40 -9.25 17.67 -14.22
C GLU A 40 -10.74 17.63 -14.60
N THR A 41 -11.04 17.84 -15.89
CA THR A 41 -12.43 18.02 -16.35
C THR A 41 -13.16 16.69 -16.46
N THR A 42 -14.20 16.51 -15.64
CA THR A 42 -15.12 15.35 -15.67
C THR A 42 -15.54 14.97 -17.08
N GLY A 43 -15.47 13.67 -17.40
CA GLY A 43 -15.80 13.09 -18.69
C GLY A 43 -14.69 13.17 -19.74
N THR A 44 -13.62 13.93 -19.49
CA THR A 44 -12.45 13.95 -20.38
C THR A 44 -11.73 12.62 -20.31
N THR A 45 -11.33 12.09 -21.46
CA THR A 45 -10.54 10.87 -21.56
C THR A 45 -9.14 11.19 -22.08
N CYS A 46 -8.13 10.68 -21.38
CA CYS A 46 -6.71 10.88 -21.70
C CYS A 46 -6.01 9.56 -21.95
N PRO A 47 -5.00 9.52 -22.84
CA PRO A 47 -4.49 10.63 -23.65
C PRO A 47 -5.44 11.02 -24.82
N GLY A 48 -5.17 12.16 -25.47
CA GLY A 48 -5.82 12.55 -26.73
C GLY A 48 -6.73 13.80 -26.69
N SER A 49 -6.95 14.39 -25.51
CA SER A 49 -7.66 15.66 -25.34
C SER A 49 -6.69 16.81 -25.03
N ALA A 50 -7.02 18.03 -25.48
CA ALA A 50 -6.29 19.24 -25.09
C ALA A 50 -6.47 19.59 -23.60
N ALA A 51 -7.46 19.00 -22.93
CA ALA A 51 -7.72 19.16 -21.50
C ALA A 51 -6.99 18.11 -20.62
N CYS A 52 -6.08 17.31 -21.20
CA CYS A 52 -5.29 16.31 -20.46
C CYS A 52 -4.19 16.97 -19.62
N SER A 53 -4.61 17.70 -18.60
CA SER A 53 -3.77 18.27 -17.55
C SER A 53 -4.60 18.45 -16.28
N ASN A 54 -3.98 18.27 -15.14
CA ASN A 54 -4.51 18.65 -13.83
C ASN A 54 -3.36 19.17 -12.95
N ILE A 55 -3.73 19.68 -11.77
CA ILE A 55 -2.79 20.12 -10.74
C ILE A 55 -2.74 19.16 -9.55
N ALA A 56 -3.50 18.06 -9.62
CA ALA A 56 -3.70 17.17 -8.52
C ALA A 56 -2.41 16.42 -8.17
N SER A 57 -2.19 16.21 -6.87
CA SER A 57 -1.01 15.53 -6.32
C SER A 57 -1.41 14.31 -5.49
N GLU A 58 -0.39 13.56 -5.04
CA GLU A 58 -0.54 12.38 -4.17
C GLU A 58 -1.52 11.34 -4.72
N PRO A 59 -1.24 10.75 -5.89
CA PRO A 59 -2.21 9.84 -6.51
C PRO A 59 -2.18 8.44 -5.90
N ALA A 60 -3.35 7.81 -5.83
CA ALA A 60 -3.52 6.39 -5.58
C ALA A 60 -4.13 5.68 -6.78
N ILE A 61 -3.86 4.38 -6.94
CA ILE A 61 -4.45 3.53 -7.99
C ILE A 61 -4.72 2.12 -7.48
N ARG A 62 -5.83 1.53 -7.91
CA ARG A 62 -6.14 0.10 -7.73
C ARG A 62 -6.81 -0.47 -8.97
N ALA A 63 -6.67 -1.78 -9.14
CA ALA A 63 -7.41 -2.55 -10.13
C ALA A 63 -8.57 -3.29 -9.47
N ASP A 64 -9.68 -3.43 -10.19
CA ASP A 64 -10.78 -4.31 -9.78
C ASP A 64 -10.61 -5.73 -10.35
N GLY A 65 -11.41 -6.67 -9.86
CA GLY A 65 -11.39 -8.06 -10.34
C GLY A 65 -11.81 -8.27 -11.80
N ALA A 66 -12.25 -7.21 -12.50
CA ALA A 66 -12.57 -7.22 -13.93
C ALA A 66 -11.48 -6.55 -14.80
N GLY A 67 -10.37 -6.09 -14.20
CA GLY A 67 -9.28 -5.42 -14.92
C GLY A 67 -9.54 -3.94 -15.23
N ARG A 68 -10.53 -3.31 -14.59
CA ARG A 68 -10.70 -1.85 -14.62
C ARG A 68 -9.77 -1.23 -13.60
N PHE A 69 -9.19 -0.09 -13.94
CA PHE A 69 -8.38 0.69 -13.00
C PHE A 69 -9.18 1.87 -12.48
N PHE A 70 -9.02 2.17 -11.21
CA PHE A 70 -9.52 3.35 -10.54
C PHE A 70 -8.36 4.09 -9.91
N GLY A 71 -8.31 5.40 -10.08
CA GLY A 71 -7.33 6.24 -9.41
C GLY A 71 -8.00 7.42 -8.70
N SER A 72 -7.35 7.92 -7.66
CA SER A 72 -7.68 9.17 -6.98
C SER A 72 -6.44 10.05 -6.88
N SER A 73 -6.64 11.35 -6.68
CA SER A 73 -5.60 12.37 -6.47
C SER A 73 -6.28 13.61 -5.88
N GLU A 74 -5.52 14.50 -5.23
CA GLU A 74 -6.10 15.64 -4.49
C GLU A 74 -5.68 17.00 -5.05
N ASN A 75 -6.60 17.98 -4.99
CA ASN A 75 -6.36 19.36 -5.43
C ASN A 75 -5.85 20.29 -4.31
N GLY A 76 -5.40 19.74 -3.18
CA GLY A 76 -5.07 20.49 -1.97
C GLY A 76 -6.27 20.69 -1.04
N LEU A 77 -6.01 20.88 0.26
CA LEU A 77 -7.04 20.96 1.31
C LEU A 77 -8.17 21.95 0.94
N GLY A 78 -9.41 21.45 0.92
CA GLY A 78 -10.61 22.19 0.53
C GLY A 78 -10.88 22.26 -0.98
N GLY A 79 -9.93 21.82 -1.81
CA GLY A 79 -10.00 21.79 -3.28
C GLY A 79 -10.63 20.52 -3.84
N GLY A 80 -10.80 19.49 -3.02
CA GLY A 80 -11.48 18.26 -3.34
C GLY A 80 -10.64 17.23 -4.11
N THR A 81 -11.27 16.06 -4.29
CA THR A 81 -10.66 14.87 -4.85
C THR A 81 -11.02 14.71 -6.32
N VAL A 82 -10.03 14.33 -7.12
CA VAL A 82 -10.18 13.92 -8.51
C VAL A 82 -10.20 12.40 -8.56
N ALA A 83 -11.10 11.82 -9.36
CA ALA A 83 -11.13 10.38 -9.59
C ALA A 83 -11.05 10.05 -11.08
N PHE A 84 -10.45 8.91 -11.40
CA PHE A 84 -10.23 8.45 -12.77
C PHE A 84 -10.65 7.00 -12.90
N ARG A 85 -11.05 6.60 -14.11
CA ARG A 85 -11.30 5.20 -14.44
C ARG A 85 -10.72 4.82 -15.79
N SER A 86 -10.04 3.69 -15.86
CA SER A 86 -9.71 2.99 -17.10
C SER A 86 -10.53 1.72 -17.24
N THR A 87 -10.92 1.40 -18.48
CA THR A 87 -11.65 0.16 -18.82
C THR A 87 -10.96 -0.62 -19.93
N ASP A 88 -9.75 -0.23 -20.30
CA ASP A 88 -9.01 -0.74 -21.45
C ASP A 88 -7.54 -1.02 -21.12
N ASN A 89 -7.32 -1.60 -19.93
CA ASN A 89 -6.01 -1.99 -19.42
C ASN A 89 -5.05 -0.81 -19.17
N GLY A 90 -5.57 0.34 -18.74
CA GLY A 90 -4.75 1.52 -18.43
C GLY A 90 -4.24 2.27 -19.66
N LEU A 91 -4.79 1.98 -20.84
CA LEU A 91 -4.45 2.71 -22.07
C LEU A 91 -5.09 4.09 -22.10
N HIS A 92 -6.30 4.23 -21.56
CA HIS A 92 -6.95 5.51 -21.37
C HIS A 92 -7.61 5.61 -19.99
N TYR A 93 -7.67 6.83 -19.46
CA TYR A 93 -8.37 7.17 -18.22
C TYR A 93 -9.39 8.28 -18.47
N THR A 94 -10.63 8.05 -18.05
CA THR A 94 -11.70 9.04 -18.03
C THR A 94 -11.82 9.64 -16.64
N THR A 95 -11.81 10.96 -16.53
CA THR A 95 -12.07 11.68 -15.28
C THR A 95 -13.53 11.50 -14.87
N LEU A 96 -13.76 11.08 -13.63
CA LEU A 96 -15.08 10.84 -13.05
C LEU A 96 -15.59 12.10 -12.35
N VAL A 97 -16.85 12.05 -11.90
CA VAL A 97 -17.34 13.03 -10.93
C VAL A 97 -16.50 12.95 -9.66
N SER A 98 -16.20 14.11 -9.06
CA SER A 98 -15.39 14.21 -7.84
C SER A 98 -16.03 13.40 -6.69
N PRO A 99 -15.28 12.50 -6.02
CA PRO A 99 -15.79 11.71 -4.91
C PRO A 99 -16.37 12.53 -3.75
N ASN A 100 -15.77 13.67 -3.40
CA ASN A 100 -16.23 14.56 -2.32
C ASN A 100 -17.06 15.74 -2.83
N GLY A 101 -17.21 15.91 -4.15
CA GLY A 101 -18.11 16.89 -4.76
C GLY A 101 -19.61 16.69 -4.47
N VAL A 102 -19.99 15.57 -3.86
CA VAL A 102 -21.37 15.30 -3.40
C VAL A 102 -21.66 15.80 -1.98
N SER A 103 -20.70 16.47 -1.32
CA SER A 103 -20.91 17.08 -0.01
C SER A 103 -22.09 18.07 -0.01
N GLN A 104 -22.95 18.01 1.00
CA GLN A 104 -24.06 18.96 1.20
C GLN A 104 -23.59 20.40 1.47
N THR A 105 -22.30 20.60 1.77
CA THR A 105 -21.69 21.93 1.92
C THR A 105 -21.07 22.46 0.63
N ASN A 106 -21.15 21.72 -0.48
CA ASN A 106 -20.58 22.09 -1.78
C ASN A 106 -21.36 23.19 -2.54
N ASP A 107 -22.35 23.81 -1.90
CA ASP A 107 -23.10 24.96 -2.46
C ASP A 107 -22.20 26.19 -2.71
N THR A 108 -20.94 26.17 -2.25
CA THR A 108 -19.93 27.22 -2.41
C THR A 108 -18.69 26.77 -3.22
N GLY A 109 -18.66 25.56 -3.76
CA GLY A 109 -17.46 24.95 -4.37
C GLY A 109 -16.48 24.36 -3.36
N PHE A 110 -16.93 24.12 -2.12
CA PHE A 110 -16.16 23.51 -1.04
C PHE A 110 -16.32 21.98 -1.05
N ALA A 111 -15.20 21.29 -1.17
CA ALA A 111 -15.10 19.85 -0.97
C ALA A 111 -14.20 19.60 0.26
N PRO A 112 -14.72 18.96 1.34
CA PRO A 112 -14.06 18.96 2.65
C PRO A 112 -12.67 18.30 2.66
N GLY A 113 -12.42 17.34 1.75
CA GLY A 113 -11.13 16.66 1.58
C GLY A 113 -10.08 17.48 0.84
N GLY A 114 -9.11 16.81 0.20
CA GLY A 114 -8.07 17.48 -0.58
C GLY A 114 -6.65 17.43 0.02
N GLY A 115 -6.47 16.88 1.22
CA GLY A 115 -5.16 16.79 1.85
C GLY A 115 -4.33 15.65 1.26
N ASP A 116 -4.66 14.42 1.64
CA ASP A 116 -4.10 13.15 1.15
C ASP A 116 -5.24 12.31 0.52
N THR A 117 -4.88 11.21 -0.14
CA THR A 117 -5.86 10.20 -0.59
C THR A 117 -5.29 8.80 -0.60
N ASP A 118 -6.15 7.82 -0.32
CA ASP A 118 -5.94 6.44 -0.71
C ASP A 118 -7.23 5.85 -1.29
N LEU A 119 -7.09 4.79 -2.08
CA LEU A 119 -8.18 4.16 -2.80
C LEU A 119 -8.19 2.65 -2.59
N ALA A 120 -9.38 2.10 -2.38
CA ALA A 120 -9.62 0.66 -2.33
C ALA A 120 -10.72 0.27 -3.32
N VAL A 121 -10.65 -0.97 -3.80
CA VAL A 121 -11.72 -1.60 -4.56
C VAL A 121 -12.08 -2.91 -3.87
N ALA A 122 -13.38 -3.16 -3.69
CA ALA A 122 -13.86 -4.40 -3.10
C ALA A 122 -13.38 -5.62 -3.90
N PRO A 123 -12.99 -6.72 -3.23
CA PRO A 123 -12.62 -7.96 -3.91
C PRO A 123 -13.84 -8.71 -4.47
N ASP A 124 -15.04 -8.44 -3.93
CA ASP A 124 -16.29 -9.07 -4.32
C ASP A 124 -17.26 -8.08 -4.97
N LYS A 125 -18.11 -8.60 -5.86
CA LYS A 125 -19.20 -7.81 -6.45
C LYS A 125 -20.34 -7.60 -5.46
N ASN A 126 -20.92 -6.42 -5.51
CA ASN A 126 -22.17 -6.09 -4.86
C ASN A 126 -23.38 -6.70 -5.62
N VAL A 127 -24.58 -6.49 -5.10
CA VAL A 127 -25.84 -7.00 -5.68
C VAL A 127 -26.16 -6.45 -7.08
N ALA A 128 -25.59 -5.29 -7.44
CA ALA A 128 -25.72 -4.68 -8.76
C ALA A 128 -24.65 -5.18 -9.76
N GLY A 129 -23.75 -6.06 -9.32
CA GLY A 129 -22.70 -6.66 -10.15
C GLY A 129 -21.43 -5.82 -10.29
N PHE A 130 -21.26 -4.77 -9.49
CA PHE A 130 -20.07 -3.92 -9.46
C PHE A 130 -19.19 -4.24 -8.26
N TYR A 131 -17.88 -4.08 -8.42
CA TYR A 131 -16.97 -3.94 -7.28
C TYR A 131 -17.13 -2.52 -6.73
N ASN A 132 -17.37 -2.40 -5.42
CA ASN A 132 -17.43 -1.08 -4.80
C ASN A 132 -16.07 -0.41 -4.84
N VAL A 133 -16.04 0.90 -5.05
CA VAL A 133 -14.83 1.71 -5.05
C VAL A 133 -14.93 2.66 -3.87
N TYR A 134 -13.87 2.73 -3.07
CA TYR A 134 -13.77 3.55 -1.88
C TYR A 134 -12.60 4.51 -2.03
N VAL A 135 -12.83 5.77 -1.70
CA VAL A 135 -11.79 6.82 -1.69
C VAL A 135 -11.78 7.41 -0.30
N ALA A 136 -10.67 7.23 0.40
CA ALA A 136 -10.37 7.99 1.61
C ALA A 136 -9.70 9.31 1.19
N SER A 137 -10.08 10.39 1.86
CA SER A 137 -9.54 11.73 1.61
C SER A 137 -9.42 12.49 2.92
N LEU A 138 -8.24 13.07 3.16
CA LEU A 138 -7.99 13.90 4.33
C LEU A 138 -8.75 15.22 4.21
N SER A 139 -9.61 15.48 5.18
CA SER A 139 -10.20 16.80 5.44
C SER A 139 -9.41 17.53 6.53
N LEU A 140 -9.74 18.80 6.80
CA LEU A 140 -8.99 19.64 7.74
C LEU A 140 -8.78 19.02 9.14
N VAL A 141 -9.71 18.18 9.61
CA VAL A 141 -9.66 17.59 10.97
C VAL A 141 -10.12 16.13 11.03
N ASN A 142 -10.49 15.52 9.91
CA ASN A 142 -10.98 14.13 9.88
C ASN A 142 -10.71 13.46 8.53
N VAL A 143 -11.00 12.17 8.45
CA VAL A 143 -11.01 11.41 7.19
C VAL A 143 -12.43 11.35 6.62
N ASP A 144 -12.57 11.65 5.34
CA ASP A 144 -13.79 11.46 4.57
C ASP A 144 -13.69 10.18 3.73
N VAL A 145 -14.72 9.33 3.73
CA VAL A 145 -14.79 8.15 2.86
C VAL A 145 -15.91 8.31 1.85
N SER A 146 -15.53 8.44 0.57
CA SER A 146 -16.47 8.41 -0.55
C SER A 146 -16.58 7.01 -1.13
N THR A 147 -17.82 6.56 -1.32
CA THR A 147 -18.11 5.22 -1.86
C THR A 147 -18.88 5.30 -3.17
N SER A 148 -18.45 4.52 -4.16
CA SER A 148 -19.21 4.25 -5.38
C SER A 148 -19.61 2.77 -5.43
N THR A 149 -20.90 2.52 -5.64
CA THR A 149 -21.46 1.16 -5.79
C THR A 149 -21.84 0.84 -7.24
N ASP A 150 -21.54 1.74 -8.19
CA ASP A 150 -21.89 1.66 -9.60
C ASP A 150 -20.69 1.83 -10.54
N GLY A 151 -19.49 1.52 -10.04
CA GLY A 151 -18.25 1.56 -10.82
C GLY A 151 -17.75 2.97 -11.14
N GLY A 152 -17.92 3.90 -10.19
CA GLY A 152 -17.44 5.27 -10.25
C GLY A 152 -18.38 6.23 -10.99
N ALA A 153 -19.64 5.86 -11.23
CA ALA A 153 -20.59 6.74 -11.91
C ALA A 153 -21.22 7.75 -10.94
N THR A 154 -21.51 7.32 -9.71
CA THR A 154 -21.97 8.16 -8.60
C THR A 154 -21.23 7.84 -7.31
N TRP A 155 -21.21 8.80 -6.39
CA TRP A 155 -20.56 8.70 -5.08
C TRP A 155 -21.53 9.08 -3.96
N SER A 156 -21.35 8.45 -2.81
CA SER A 156 -21.85 8.92 -1.50
C SER A 156 -20.66 9.31 -0.63
N LEU A 157 -20.70 10.48 0.00
CA LEU A 157 -19.68 10.94 0.94
C LEU A 157 -20.10 10.64 2.37
N ASN A 158 -19.23 9.97 3.12
CA ASN A 158 -19.45 9.63 4.52
C ASN A 158 -18.28 10.19 5.36
N PRO A 159 -18.50 11.29 6.08
CA PRO A 159 -17.52 11.79 7.04
C PRO A 159 -17.32 10.76 8.14
N VAL A 160 -16.08 10.33 8.34
CA VAL A 160 -15.76 9.43 9.43
C VAL A 160 -15.73 10.26 10.70
N THR A 161 -16.65 9.98 11.62
CA THR A 161 -16.56 10.54 12.97
C THR A 161 -15.47 9.76 13.70
N THR A 162 -14.24 10.22 13.58
CA THR A 162 -13.09 9.64 14.27
C THR A 162 -13.19 9.94 15.78
N PRO A 163 -12.77 9.01 16.66
CA PRO A 163 -12.72 9.25 18.10
C PRO A 163 -11.74 10.36 18.50
N GLU A 164 -10.75 10.65 17.66
CA GLU A 164 -9.62 11.52 17.93
C GLU A 164 -9.81 12.98 17.43
N THR A 165 -8.85 13.86 17.72
CA THR A 165 -9.00 15.30 17.42
C THR A 165 -8.31 15.77 16.14
N LEU A 166 -7.35 15.00 15.62
CA LEU A 166 -6.62 15.26 14.38
C LEU A 166 -6.21 13.91 13.78
N ASP A 167 -6.39 13.79 12.47
CA ASP A 167 -6.03 12.61 11.69
C ASP A 167 -5.10 13.05 10.56
N ASP A 168 -4.18 12.17 10.14
CA ASP A 168 -3.26 12.38 9.02
C ASP A 168 -2.87 11.03 8.40
N ARG A 169 -2.42 11.04 7.14
CA ARG A 169 -1.95 9.85 6.41
C ARG A 169 -2.93 8.68 6.42
N GLU A 170 -4.14 8.92 5.93
CA GLU A 170 -5.17 7.90 5.83
C GLU A 170 -4.88 6.86 4.74
N TRP A 171 -5.20 5.62 5.05
CA TRP A 171 -5.15 4.48 4.14
C TRP A 171 -6.47 3.72 4.18
N ILE A 172 -6.76 2.99 3.11
CA ILE A 172 -8.02 2.25 3.00
C ILE A 172 -7.81 0.90 2.31
N ALA A 173 -8.45 -0.14 2.85
CA ALA A 173 -8.45 -1.49 2.29
C ALA A 173 -9.84 -2.12 2.40
N ALA A 174 -10.27 -2.81 1.34
CA ALA A 174 -11.56 -3.49 1.27
C ALA A 174 -11.39 -5.00 1.51
N ASP A 175 -12.28 -5.57 2.31
CA ASP A 175 -12.25 -6.98 2.72
C ASP A 175 -13.28 -7.83 1.97
N THR A 176 -14.49 -7.30 1.80
CA THR A 176 -15.60 -7.97 1.10
C THR A 176 -16.34 -6.95 0.22
N ASN A 177 -17.49 -7.34 -0.35
CA ASN A 177 -18.33 -6.41 -1.09
C ASN A 177 -18.91 -5.26 -0.25
N ASN A 178 -18.88 -5.34 1.09
CA ASN A 178 -19.46 -4.33 1.97
C ASN A 178 -18.59 -4.02 3.20
N LYS A 179 -17.53 -4.78 3.46
CA LYS A 179 -16.58 -4.46 4.53
C LYS A 179 -15.36 -3.74 3.98
N VAL A 180 -15.08 -2.59 4.56
CA VAL A 180 -13.92 -1.74 4.25
C VAL A 180 -13.36 -1.19 5.55
N CYS A 181 -12.04 -1.13 5.66
CA CYS A 181 -11.37 -0.57 6.81
C CYS A 181 -10.47 0.58 6.36
N ILE A 182 -10.40 1.60 7.21
CA ILE A 182 -9.46 2.70 7.12
C ILE A 182 -8.42 2.55 8.22
N SER A 183 -7.27 3.14 8.01
CA SER A 183 -6.29 3.41 9.06
C SER A 183 -5.77 4.82 8.92
N TYR A 184 -5.43 5.48 10.01
CA TYR A 184 -4.85 6.82 9.98
C TYR A 184 -3.93 7.01 11.18
N HIS A 185 -2.99 7.95 11.04
CA HIS A 185 -2.21 8.45 12.15
C HIS A 185 -3.07 9.46 12.90
N ASP A 186 -3.25 9.26 14.20
CA ASP A 186 -4.12 10.12 15.02
C ASP A 186 -3.31 11.04 15.94
N ALA A 187 -3.94 12.04 16.56
CA ALA A 187 -3.41 12.74 17.73
C ALA A 187 -4.04 12.14 19.00
N PRO A 188 -3.26 11.54 19.94
CA PRO A 188 -1.89 11.89 20.31
C PRO A 188 -0.77 10.99 19.72
N GLN A 189 -0.74 10.82 18.40
CA GLN A 189 0.31 10.16 17.60
C GLN A 189 0.26 8.62 17.68
N GLY A 190 -0.95 8.06 17.73
CA GLY A 190 -1.22 6.63 17.57
C GLY A 190 -1.52 6.24 16.12
N ILE A 191 -1.81 4.95 15.93
CA ILE A 191 -2.38 4.43 14.69
C ILE A 191 -3.73 3.82 15.04
N THR A 192 -4.78 4.32 14.42
CA THR A 192 -6.15 3.85 14.62
C THR A 192 -6.67 3.18 13.36
N VAL A 193 -7.30 2.02 13.52
CA VAL A 193 -7.98 1.29 12.44
C VAL A 193 -9.48 1.30 12.71
N GLY A 194 -10.24 1.80 11.73
CA GLY A 194 -11.70 1.85 11.76
C GLY A 194 -12.30 0.99 10.67
N CYS A 195 -13.30 0.17 10.97
CA CYS A 195 -13.96 -0.67 9.97
C CYS A 195 -15.46 -0.36 9.83
N SER A 196 -15.91 -0.37 8.58
CA SER A 196 -17.32 -0.32 8.17
C SER A 196 -17.75 -1.70 7.66
N THR A 197 -19.00 -2.09 7.92
CA THR A 197 -19.63 -3.32 7.39
C THR A 197 -20.84 -3.04 6.50
N ASP A 198 -21.07 -1.76 6.16
CA ASP A 198 -22.20 -1.27 5.38
C ASP A 198 -21.74 -0.46 4.16
N ALA A 199 -20.64 -0.90 3.55
CA ALA A 199 -20.01 -0.29 2.38
C ALA A 199 -19.59 1.17 2.63
N GLY A 200 -18.91 1.43 3.74
CA GLY A 200 -18.33 2.73 4.05
C GLY A 200 -19.35 3.78 4.51
N LEU A 201 -20.63 3.41 4.70
CA LEU A 201 -21.67 4.35 5.15
C LEU A 201 -21.47 4.76 6.61
N THR A 202 -21.11 3.80 7.48
CA THR A 202 -20.82 4.08 8.89
C THR A 202 -19.58 3.32 9.37
N PHE A 203 -18.78 4.01 10.19
CA PHE A 203 -17.66 3.44 10.92
C PHE A 203 -18.00 3.50 12.41
N THR A 204 -18.18 2.33 13.02
CA THR A 204 -18.61 2.20 14.43
C THR A 204 -17.65 1.40 15.28
N GLN A 205 -16.69 0.73 14.64
CA GLN A 205 -15.65 -0.05 15.27
C GLN A 205 -14.32 0.63 15.00
N PHE A 206 -13.62 0.98 16.09
CA PHE A 206 -12.27 1.51 16.05
C PHE A 206 -11.40 0.76 17.07
N ALA A 207 -10.15 0.51 16.70
CA ALA A 207 -9.14 -0.07 17.58
C ALA A 207 -7.78 0.58 17.29
N SER A 208 -6.94 0.68 18.31
CA SER A 208 -5.53 0.99 18.07
C SER A 208 -4.87 -0.21 17.38
N ALA A 209 -4.06 0.07 16.37
CA ALA A 209 -3.20 -0.95 15.77
C ALA A 209 -2.07 -1.34 16.73
N LEU A 210 -1.61 -0.43 17.59
CA LEU A 210 -0.52 -0.66 18.53
C LEU A 210 -1.02 -1.44 19.76
N ASP A 211 -0.44 -2.61 20.00
CA ASP A 211 -0.80 -3.46 21.11
C ASP A 211 -0.23 -2.97 22.46
N ALA A 212 -0.73 -3.55 23.55
CA ALA A 212 -0.35 -3.13 24.89
C ALA A 212 1.14 -3.36 25.22
N ASN A 213 1.81 -4.32 24.57
CA ASN A 213 3.24 -4.58 24.78
C ASN A 213 4.09 -3.55 24.05
N HIS A 214 3.56 -2.91 23.01
CA HIS A 214 4.21 -1.90 22.19
C HIS A 214 3.68 -0.49 22.43
N ALA A 215 2.92 -0.25 23.51
CA ALA A 215 2.37 1.06 23.86
C ALA A 215 3.43 2.19 23.99
N PHE A 216 4.72 1.85 24.16
CA PHE A 216 5.81 2.82 24.14
C PHE A 216 6.11 3.42 22.75
N GLN A 217 5.52 2.85 21.69
CA GLN A 217 5.60 3.36 20.31
C GLN A 217 4.53 4.42 20.01
N ILE A 218 3.56 4.62 20.90
CA ILE A 218 2.60 5.74 20.79
C ILE A 218 3.40 7.04 20.89
N GLY A 219 3.31 7.91 19.88
CA GLY A 219 4.17 9.09 19.76
C GLY A 219 5.50 8.88 19.05
N GLU A 220 5.89 7.62 18.83
CA GLU A 220 7.24 7.24 18.36
C GLU A 220 7.18 6.27 17.19
N ASN A 221 6.34 6.60 16.21
CA ASN A 221 6.10 5.78 15.04
C ASN A 221 5.85 6.61 13.77
N SER A 222 5.83 5.93 12.63
CA SER A 222 5.34 6.46 11.36
C SER A 222 4.52 5.39 10.65
N ILE A 223 3.30 5.76 10.29
CA ILE A 223 2.32 4.85 9.67
C ILE A 223 2.70 4.53 8.22
N GLY A 224 2.39 3.31 7.78
CA GLY A 224 2.37 2.90 6.38
C GLY A 224 0.98 2.44 5.95
N ASN A 225 0.83 1.89 4.74
CA ASN A 225 -0.50 1.51 4.26
C ASN A 225 -1.12 0.33 5.04
N LEU A 226 -2.43 0.17 4.82
CA LEU A 226 -3.21 -0.99 5.25
C LEU A 226 -3.35 -2.01 4.10
N ALA A 227 -3.39 -3.29 4.43
CA ALA A 227 -3.83 -4.35 3.52
C ALA A 227 -4.75 -5.35 4.24
N ILE A 228 -5.64 -5.99 3.48
CA ILE A 228 -6.49 -7.08 3.98
C ILE A 228 -6.36 -8.25 3.03
N ASP A 229 -6.13 -9.45 3.56
CA ASP A 229 -6.21 -10.68 2.78
C ASP A 229 -7.67 -11.09 2.62
N PRO A 230 -8.28 -10.98 1.43
CA PRO A 230 -9.69 -11.29 1.25
C PRO A 230 -10.02 -12.79 1.42
N SER A 231 -9.01 -13.66 1.45
CA SER A 231 -9.22 -15.11 1.64
C SER A 231 -9.28 -15.51 3.11
N SER A 232 -8.53 -14.83 3.97
CA SER A 232 -8.45 -15.11 5.41
C SER A 232 -9.09 -14.03 6.28
N HIS A 233 -9.42 -12.87 5.69
CA HIS A 233 -9.94 -11.66 6.34
C HIS A 233 -8.98 -11.05 7.39
N VAL A 234 -7.69 -11.43 7.34
CA VAL A 234 -6.66 -10.88 8.22
C VAL A 234 -6.33 -9.46 7.76
N ILE A 235 -6.30 -8.53 8.72
CA ILE A 235 -5.98 -7.11 8.50
C ILE A 235 -4.52 -6.87 8.92
N TYR A 236 -3.78 -6.20 8.06
CA TYR A 236 -2.35 -5.90 8.21
C TYR A 236 -2.13 -4.39 8.16
N GLN A 237 -1.68 -3.82 9.27
CA GLN A 237 -1.25 -2.43 9.34
C GLN A 237 0.27 -2.40 9.50
N THR A 238 0.98 -1.83 8.52
CA THR A 238 2.44 -1.74 8.56
C THR A 238 2.87 -0.39 9.11
N TYR A 239 3.96 -0.34 9.84
CA TYR A 239 4.51 0.91 10.38
C TYR A 239 6.00 0.76 10.73
N SER A 240 6.67 1.88 10.96
CA SER A 240 8.01 1.91 11.58
C SER A 240 7.94 2.58 12.94
N ALA A 241 8.79 2.19 13.88
CA ALA A 241 8.82 2.76 15.22
C ALA A 241 10.17 2.55 15.91
N ILE A 242 10.32 3.15 17.09
CA ILE A 242 11.33 2.71 18.06
C ILE A 242 11.07 1.28 18.54
N THR A 243 12.08 0.64 19.11
CA THR A 243 12.03 -0.79 19.48
C THR A 243 12.07 -1.04 20.98
N THR A 244 12.44 -0.03 21.78
CA THR A 244 12.38 -0.10 23.25
C THR A 244 11.89 1.20 23.87
N ALA A 245 11.25 1.12 25.04
CA ALA A 245 10.79 2.30 25.77
C ALA A 245 11.90 3.28 26.20
N ALA A 246 13.17 2.86 26.20
CA ALA A 246 14.29 3.75 26.50
C ALA A 246 14.58 4.72 25.34
N GLU A 247 14.19 4.36 24.12
CA GLU A 247 14.48 5.14 22.90
C GLU A 247 13.59 6.37 22.75
N THR A 248 12.47 6.46 23.48
CA THR A 248 11.65 7.70 23.57
C THR A 248 12.48 8.92 24.00
N ALA A 249 13.62 8.73 24.66
CA ALA A 249 14.52 9.83 25.02
C ALA A 249 15.40 10.35 23.87
N CYS A 250 15.53 9.61 22.77
CA CYS A 250 16.38 9.94 21.63
C CYS A 250 15.67 9.94 20.27
N ALA A 251 14.43 9.50 20.18
CA ALA A 251 13.67 9.41 18.95
C ALA A 251 13.35 10.80 18.36
N PRO A 252 13.12 10.90 17.03
CA PRO A 252 12.75 12.15 16.39
C PRO A 252 11.31 12.54 16.73
N GLN A 253 11.12 13.18 17.89
CA GLN A 253 9.83 13.73 18.31
C GLN A 253 9.56 15.12 17.70
N LEU A 254 8.29 15.45 17.48
CA LEU A 254 7.88 16.81 17.13
C LEU A 254 8.33 17.79 18.23
N GLY A 255 9.33 18.63 17.92
CA GLY A 255 9.93 19.58 18.88
C GLY A 255 11.27 19.15 19.50
N VAL A 256 11.78 17.96 19.17
CA VAL A 256 13.14 17.53 19.54
C VAL A 256 14.08 17.77 18.34
N ILE A 257 14.88 18.83 18.45
CA ILE A 257 15.93 19.12 17.47
C ILE A 257 17.12 18.22 17.79
N ALA A 258 17.32 17.20 16.95
CA ALA A 258 18.33 16.14 16.98
C ALA A 258 18.00 14.97 17.92
N GLY A 259 17.08 14.11 17.49
CA GLY A 259 17.07 12.73 17.95
C GLY A 259 18.42 12.06 17.64
N THR A 260 18.98 11.31 18.59
CA THR A 260 20.23 10.53 18.39
C THR A 260 19.94 9.07 18.02
N CYS A 261 18.66 8.72 17.87
CA CYS A 261 18.18 7.47 17.31
C CYS A 261 16.98 7.77 16.41
N ASP A 262 16.54 6.78 15.63
CA ASP A 262 15.49 6.88 14.64
C ASP A 262 14.49 5.71 14.77
N TYR A 263 13.45 5.67 13.95
CA TYR A 263 12.48 4.57 13.85
C TYR A 263 13.10 3.38 13.11
N HIS A 264 14.01 2.69 13.81
CA HIS A 264 14.85 1.62 13.27
C HIS A 264 14.21 0.22 13.28
N GLY A 265 12.98 0.11 13.78
CA GLY A 265 12.15 -1.08 13.67
C GLY A 265 11.04 -0.92 12.65
N VAL A 266 10.83 -1.95 11.84
CA VAL A 266 9.66 -2.13 10.96
C VAL A 266 8.76 -3.18 11.59
N TYR A 267 7.46 -2.89 11.68
CA TYR A 267 6.48 -3.69 12.38
C TYR A 267 5.23 -3.95 11.52
N MET A 268 4.54 -5.03 11.85
CA MET A 268 3.25 -5.41 11.30
C MET A 268 2.27 -5.64 12.45
N ALA A 269 1.26 -4.77 12.55
CA ALA A 269 0.10 -5.00 13.41
C ALA A 269 -0.88 -5.93 12.67
N VAL A 270 -1.21 -7.06 13.28
CA VAL A 270 -2.05 -8.10 12.67
C VAL A 270 -3.35 -8.25 13.46
N SER A 271 -4.48 -8.16 12.77
CA SER A 271 -5.80 -8.49 13.33
C SER A 271 -6.42 -9.68 12.62
N THR A 272 -6.88 -10.65 13.42
CA THR A 272 -7.57 -11.87 12.97
C THR A 272 -9.03 -11.93 13.39
N ASP A 273 -9.52 -10.88 14.06
CA ASP A 273 -10.87 -10.78 14.62
C ASP A 273 -11.69 -9.66 13.96
N GLY A 274 -11.31 -9.29 12.73
CA GLY A 274 -12.01 -8.29 11.93
C GLY A 274 -11.70 -6.85 12.34
N GLY A 275 -10.53 -6.60 12.95
CA GLY A 275 -10.06 -5.27 13.34
C GLY A 275 -10.47 -4.86 14.76
N LEU A 276 -10.87 -5.80 15.61
CA LEU A 276 -11.27 -5.51 17.00
C LEU A 276 -10.05 -5.42 17.90
N THR A 277 -9.05 -6.28 17.67
CA THR A 277 -7.76 -6.26 18.36
C THR A 277 -6.63 -6.52 17.38
N PHE A 278 -5.45 -6.00 17.72
CA PHE A 278 -4.23 -6.17 16.96
C PHE A 278 -3.12 -6.76 17.85
N THR A 279 -2.18 -7.44 17.22
CA THR A 279 -0.91 -7.88 17.83
C THR A 279 0.22 -7.49 16.91
N ASP A 280 1.25 -6.87 17.47
CA ASP A 280 2.36 -6.34 16.70
C ASP A 280 3.52 -7.34 16.61
N TYR A 281 4.00 -7.56 15.39
CA TYR A 281 5.13 -8.43 15.10
C TYR A 281 6.26 -7.62 14.44
N PRO A 282 7.51 -7.77 14.92
CA PRO A 282 8.64 -7.15 14.25
C PRO A 282 8.85 -7.83 12.89
N VAL A 283 8.81 -7.03 11.83
CA VAL A 283 9.22 -7.43 10.48
C VAL A 283 10.74 -7.45 10.40
N TYR A 284 11.37 -6.37 10.88
CA TYR A 284 12.81 -6.22 10.95
C TYR A 284 13.18 -5.19 12.01
N ILE A 285 14.24 -5.47 12.77
CA ILE A 285 14.85 -4.52 13.71
C ILE A 285 16.30 -4.34 13.29
N ASN A 286 16.67 -3.12 12.94
CA ASN A 286 18.05 -2.80 12.62
C ASN A 286 18.87 -2.69 13.92
N PRO A 287 20.01 -3.40 14.04
CA PRO A 287 20.87 -3.24 15.22
C PRO A 287 21.50 -1.84 15.33
N ASP A 288 21.52 -1.05 14.26
CA ASP A 288 21.92 0.34 14.29
C ASP A 288 20.71 1.25 14.56
N PRO A 289 20.58 1.84 15.76
CA PRO A 289 19.42 2.62 16.14
C PRO A 289 19.37 3.99 15.44
N THR A 290 20.39 4.38 14.66
CA THR A 290 20.40 5.66 13.94
C THR A 290 19.86 5.56 12.51
N VAL A 291 19.47 4.36 12.06
CA VAL A 291 18.89 4.15 10.74
C VAL A 291 17.37 4.16 10.84
N GLY A 292 16.71 5.10 10.18
CA GLY A 292 15.25 5.20 10.15
C GLY A 292 14.61 4.46 8.97
N TYR A 293 13.41 3.92 9.19
CA TYR A 293 12.54 3.37 8.13
C TYR A 293 11.24 4.16 7.94
N GLY A 294 11.06 5.25 8.68
CA GLY A 294 9.83 6.05 8.72
C GLY A 294 9.68 7.10 7.62
N HIS A 295 10.59 7.13 6.65
CA HIS A 295 10.61 8.20 5.65
C HIS A 295 9.93 7.77 4.34
N GLN A 296 8.60 7.96 4.31
CA GLN A 296 7.72 7.82 3.14
C GLN A 296 7.78 6.47 2.41
N PHE A 297 6.81 5.57 2.48
CA PHE A 297 6.30 4.97 3.71
C PHE A 297 6.70 3.49 3.72
N VAL A 298 6.61 2.83 4.87
CA VAL A 298 6.59 1.36 4.88
C VAL A 298 5.34 0.90 4.13
N ASN A 299 5.48 -0.11 3.27
CA ASN A 299 4.41 -0.64 2.43
C ASN A 299 4.14 -2.12 2.71
N VAL A 300 2.88 -2.54 2.65
CA VAL A 300 2.45 -3.93 2.75
C VAL A 300 1.56 -4.35 1.59
N SER A 301 1.81 -5.55 1.06
CA SER A 301 0.96 -6.24 0.10
C SER A 301 0.80 -7.72 0.45
N VAL A 302 -0.28 -8.34 -0.03
CA VAL A 302 -0.59 -9.76 0.21
C VAL A 302 -0.87 -10.44 -1.12
N ASP A 303 -0.25 -11.61 -1.36
CA ASP A 303 -0.54 -12.40 -2.56
C ASP A 303 -1.78 -13.30 -2.38
N SER A 304 -2.26 -13.88 -3.48
CA SER A 304 -3.44 -14.75 -3.50
C SER A 304 -3.31 -16.07 -2.71
N ALA A 305 -2.13 -16.40 -2.15
CA ALA A 305 -1.95 -17.52 -1.23
C ALA A 305 -1.83 -17.07 0.23
N GLY A 306 -2.01 -15.78 0.53
CA GLY A 306 -1.93 -15.22 1.87
C GLY A 306 -0.51 -14.97 2.36
N ASN A 307 0.50 -15.00 1.47
CA ASN A 307 1.85 -14.56 1.85
C ASN A 307 1.91 -13.04 1.88
N VAL A 308 2.54 -12.50 2.92
CA VAL A 308 2.59 -11.06 3.19
C VAL A 308 3.99 -10.55 2.86
N TYR A 309 4.07 -9.40 2.20
CA TYR A 309 5.32 -8.73 1.84
C TYR A 309 5.33 -7.34 2.46
N SER A 310 6.38 -7.01 3.19
CA SER A 310 6.63 -5.67 3.73
C SER A 310 7.82 -5.08 2.97
N VAL A 311 7.65 -3.88 2.43
CA VAL A 311 8.65 -3.17 1.61
C VAL A 311 8.92 -1.81 2.26
N TYR A 312 10.19 -1.48 2.46
CA TYR A 312 10.60 -0.30 3.24
C TYR A 312 11.95 0.23 2.77
N THR A 313 12.30 1.44 3.18
CA THR A 313 13.51 2.14 2.75
C THR A 313 14.29 2.67 3.95
N ASP A 314 15.62 2.65 3.87
CA ASP A 314 16.55 3.21 4.87
C ASP A 314 17.04 4.62 4.49
N ASP A 315 16.18 5.41 3.83
CA ASP A 315 16.53 6.66 3.13
C ASP A 315 17.43 6.55 1.89
N HIS A 316 17.94 5.37 1.56
CA HIS A 316 18.82 5.20 0.40
C HIS A 316 18.46 4.04 -0.49
N HIS A 317 18.02 2.92 0.09
CA HIS A 317 17.79 1.68 -0.61
C HIS A 317 16.48 1.05 -0.17
N VAL A 318 15.80 0.41 -1.12
CA VAL A 318 14.54 -0.29 -0.84
C VAL A 318 14.85 -1.75 -0.53
N TYR A 319 14.24 -2.24 0.54
CA TYR A 319 14.32 -3.62 1.02
C TYR A 319 12.91 -4.21 1.08
N TYR A 320 12.86 -5.54 1.10
CA TYR A 320 11.63 -6.25 1.44
C TYR A 320 11.90 -7.38 2.44
N SER A 321 10.87 -7.71 3.20
CA SER A 321 10.76 -8.92 4.00
C SER A 321 9.45 -9.63 3.63
N PHE A 322 9.37 -10.94 3.84
CA PHE A 322 8.15 -11.70 3.60
C PHE A 322 7.79 -12.64 4.75
N SER A 323 6.50 -12.90 4.90
CA SER A 323 5.91 -13.85 5.84
C SER A 323 5.05 -14.87 5.10
N THR A 324 5.09 -16.12 5.55
CA THR A 324 4.26 -17.23 5.05
C THR A 324 3.33 -17.77 6.14
N ASP A 325 3.17 -17.04 7.25
CA ASP A 325 2.40 -17.43 8.43
C ASP A 325 1.50 -16.27 8.93
N HIS A 326 0.95 -15.52 7.97
CA HIS A 326 0.03 -14.41 8.21
C HIS A 326 0.66 -13.28 9.06
N GLY A 327 1.89 -12.89 8.72
CA GLY A 327 2.55 -11.72 9.29
C GLY A 327 3.18 -11.92 10.68
N GLN A 328 3.22 -13.17 11.19
CA GLN A 328 3.73 -13.45 12.53
C GLN A 328 5.25 -13.62 12.58
N THR A 329 5.84 -14.26 11.56
CA THR A 329 7.30 -14.38 11.41
C THR A 329 7.75 -13.95 10.01
N TRP A 330 8.95 -13.38 9.96
CA TRP A 330 9.45 -12.69 8.77
C TRP A 330 10.84 -13.18 8.37
N GLN A 331 11.07 -13.27 7.05
CA GLN A 331 12.39 -13.46 6.45
C GLN A 331 12.82 -12.19 5.74
N GLY A 332 14.05 -11.76 6.00
CA GLY A 332 14.62 -10.53 5.43
C GLY A 332 15.51 -9.82 6.45
N PRO A 333 15.97 -8.60 6.15
CA PRO A 333 15.67 -7.81 4.93
C PRO A 333 16.42 -8.36 3.72
N PHE A 334 15.81 -8.24 2.54
CA PHE A 334 16.45 -8.50 1.26
C PHE A 334 16.42 -7.24 0.40
N LEU A 335 17.56 -6.88 -0.18
CA LEU A 335 17.69 -5.69 -1.01
C LEU A 335 16.87 -5.83 -2.31
N VAL A 336 15.94 -4.90 -2.54
CA VAL A 336 15.15 -4.79 -3.77
C VAL A 336 15.91 -4.00 -4.82
N THR A 337 16.58 -2.90 -4.45
CA THR A 337 17.26 -1.99 -5.38
C THR A 337 18.74 -2.37 -5.59
N THR A 338 19.51 -1.44 -6.16
CA THR A 338 20.97 -1.51 -6.22
C THR A 338 21.55 -0.60 -5.16
N THR A 339 22.82 -0.78 -4.79
CA THR A 339 23.48 0.07 -3.79
C THR A 339 23.98 1.43 -4.36
N SER A 340 23.49 1.85 -5.53
CA SER A 340 23.91 3.09 -6.19
C SER A 340 22.80 4.11 -6.20
N GLY A 341 23.13 5.38 -5.91
CA GLY A 341 22.13 6.45 -5.81
C GLY A 341 21.23 6.25 -4.59
N THR A 342 20.12 6.97 -4.60
CA THR A 342 19.07 6.92 -3.57
C THR A 342 17.76 6.41 -4.17
N GLN A 343 17.05 5.55 -3.44
CA GLN A 343 15.73 5.03 -3.76
C GLN A 343 14.84 5.04 -2.52
N ILE A 344 13.67 5.66 -2.62
CA ILE A 344 12.74 5.88 -1.50
C ILE A 344 11.29 5.74 -1.98
N PHE A 345 10.32 5.92 -1.08
CA PHE A 345 8.90 5.91 -1.39
C PHE A 345 8.44 4.63 -2.11
N PRO A 346 8.69 3.45 -1.51
CA PRO A 346 8.31 2.21 -2.14
C PRO A 346 6.79 2.00 -2.09
N TRP A 347 6.25 1.44 -3.17
CA TRP A 347 4.92 0.86 -3.24
C TRP A 347 5.00 -0.50 -3.88
N SER A 348 4.19 -1.45 -3.41
CA SER A 348 4.21 -2.82 -3.93
C SER A 348 2.82 -3.37 -4.23
N THR A 349 2.80 -4.35 -5.14
CA THR A 349 1.63 -5.20 -5.36
C THR A 349 2.08 -6.65 -5.49
N ALA A 350 1.26 -7.54 -4.93
CA ALA A 350 1.44 -8.97 -4.99
C ALA A 350 0.16 -9.60 -5.54
N GLY A 351 0.30 -10.48 -6.52
CA GLY A 351 -0.83 -11.12 -7.21
C GLY A 351 -0.75 -12.63 -7.07
N ASP A 352 -0.05 -13.27 -8.00
CA ASP A 352 0.22 -14.70 -7.90
C ASP A 352 1.17 -15.02 -6.73
N PRO A 353 1.06 -16.22 -6.14
CA PRO A 353 1.89 -16.62 -5.01
C PRO A 353 3.39 -16.50 -5.31
N GLY A 354 4.12 -15.82 -4.43
CA GLY A 354 5.57 -15.66 -4.56
C GLY A 354 6.03 -14.67 -5.62
N LYS A 355 5.15 -13.80 -6.12
CA LYS A 355 5.52 -12.73 -7.06
C LYS A 355 5.25 -11.35 -6.45
N LEU A 356 6.24 -10.48 -6.56
CA LEU A 356 6.19 -9.14 -6.01
C LEU A 356 6.70 -8.13 -7.05
N ASP A 357 5.88 -7.12 -7.30
CA ASP A 357 6.23 -5.95 -8.10
C ASP A 357 6.35 -4.75 -7.17
N VAL A 358 7.42 -3.98 -7.31
CA VAL A 358 7.75 -2.82 -6.47
C VAL A 358 8.07 -1.62 -7.36
N VAL A 359 7.48 -0.49 -7.06
CA VAL A 359 7.86 0.83 -7.61
C VAL A 359 8.46 1.69 -6.51
N TYR A 360 9.32 2.62 -6.88
CA TYR A 360 9.99 3.53 -5.94
C TYR A 360 10.47 4.78 -6.68
N TYR A 361 10.63 5.90 -5.98
CA TYR A 361 11.41 7.01 -6.50
C TYR A 361 12.88 6.68 -6.48
N GLN A 362 13.61 7.09 -7.51
CA GLN A 362 15.06 6.88 -7.63
C GLN A 362 15.76 8.11 -8.21
N THR A 363 16.96 8.38 -7.71
CA THR A 363 17.88 9.40 -8.20
C THR A 363 19.31 8.85 -8.22
N PRO A 364 20.15 9.23 -9.20
CA PRO A 364 21.57 8.90 -9.15
C PRO A 364 22.33 9.71 -8.08
N TYR A 365 21.73 10.77 -7.54
CA TYR A 365 22.29 11.51 -6.41
C TYR A 365 22.32 10.63 -5.16
N TYR A 366 23.33 10.83 -4.32
CA TYR A 366 23.50 10.13 -3.06
C TYR A 366 24.18 11.05 -2.05
N ASP A 367 23.64 11.09 -0.84
CA ASP A 367 24.25 11.74 0.31
C ASP A 367 24.03 10.83 1.52
N GLY A 368 25.11 10.36 2.14
CA GLY A 368 25.06 9.45 3.30
C GLY A 368 25.00 10.16 4.65
N VAL A 369 24.85 11.48 4.66
CA VAL A 369 24.78 12.30 5.88
C VAL A 369 23.43 13.01 5.98
N ASN A 370 23.02 13.69 4.91
CA ASN A 370 21.77 14.43 4.91
C ASN A 370 20.65 13.58 4.29
N PRO A 371 19.42 13.58 4.86
CA PRO A 371 18.32 12.78 4.33
C PRO A 371 17.75 13.37 3.03
N PRO A 372 17.00 12.59 2.24
CA PRO A 372 16.40 13.00 0.97
C PRO A 372 15.67 14.36 0.95
N PRO A 373 14.98 14.84 2.00
CA PRO A 373 14.27 16.12 1.96
C PRO A 373 15.19 17.33 1.81
N SER A 374 16.48 17.14 2.09
CA SER A 374 17.51 18.19 2.02
C SER A 374 18.34 18.15 0.72
N TYR A 375 18.03 17.22 -0.19
CA TYR A 375 18.82 17.07 -1.41
C TYR A 375 18.77 18.33 -2.28
N PRO A 376 19.89 18.68 -2.96
CA PRO A 376 19.95 19.86 -3.81
C PRO A 376 19.16 19.66 -5.11
N ASP A 377 18.80 20.74 -5.81
CA ASP A 377 18.09 20.73 -7.10
C ASP A 377 18.74 19.86 -8.19
N SER A 378 20.01 19.48 -8.02
CA SER A 378 20.71 18.53 -8.91
C SER A 378 20.30 17.07 -8.69
N ALA A 379 19.57 16.74 -7.62
CA ALA A 379 18.95 15.44 -7.43
C ALA A 379 17.76 15.32 -8.37
N VAL A 380 17.93 14.53 -9.43
CA VAL A 380 16.92 14.33 -10.47
C VAL A 380 16.21 13.00 -10.23
N TRP A 381 14.93 13.06 -9.92
CA TRP A 381 14.14 11.89 -9.59
C TRP A 381 13.40 11.33 -10.81
N THR A 382 13.29 10.00 -10.83
CA THR A 382 12.45 9.21 -11.74
C THR A 382 11.77 8.10 -10.94
N VAL A 383 10.80 7.41 -11.52
CA VAL A 383 10.22 6.19 -10.94
C VAL A 383 10.99 4.98 -11.45
N GLY A 384 11.48 4.16 -10.54
CA GLY A 384 11.98 2.81 -10.81
C GLY A 384 10.89 1.77 -10.65
N PHE A 385 10.98 0.70 -11.43
CA PHE A 385 10.16 -0.51 -11.29
C PHE A 385 11.08 -1.72 -11.13
N ALA A 386 10.79 -2.55 -10.12
CA ALA A 386 11.46 -3.80 -9.85
C ALA A 386 10.44 -4.94 -9.75
N GLN A 387 10.73 -6.08 -10.37
CA GLN A 387 9.89 -7.28 -10.34
C GLN A 387 10.71 -8.49 -9.88
N ASN A 388 10.11 -9.28 -9.00
CA ASN A 388 10.62 -10.56 -8.55
C ASN A 388 9.54 -11.64 -8.69
N LEU A 389 9.81 -12.64 -9.53
CA LEU A 389 8.88 -13.75 -9.79
C LEU A 389 9.03 -14.92 -8.81
N LYS A 390 9.92 -14.79 -7.82
CA LYS A 390 10.25 -15.80 -6.81
C LYS A 390 10.55 -15.17 -5.44
N ALA A 391 9.78 -14.16 -5.04
CA ALA A 391 10.02 -13.33 -3.87
C ALA A 391 10.08 -14.12 -2.54
N LEU A 392 9.45 -15.31 -2.47
CA LEU A 392 9.54 -16.22 -1.32
C LEU A 392 10.86 -17.01 -1.24
N THR A 393 11.72 -16.89 -2.25
CA THR A 393 13.07 -17.46 -2.22
C THR A 393 14.04 -16.39 -1.70
N PRO A 394 14.68 -16.60 -0.54
CA PRO A 394 15.66 -15.66 0.02
C PRO A 394 16.73 -15.24 -0.99
N GLY A 395 16.93 -13.92 -1.14
CA GLY A 395 17.94 -13.36 -2.05
C GLY A 395 17.70 -13.62 -3.54
N SER A 396 16.47 -13.95 -3.94
CA SER A 396 16.11 -14.10 -5.35
C SER A 396 16.34 -12.81 -6.15
N ALA A 397 16.61 -12.97 -7.44
CA ALA A 397 17.01 -11.87 -8.32
C ALA A 397 15.81 -11.00 -8.74
N TRP A 398 16.07 -9.70 -8.86
CA TRP A 398 15.14 -8.68 -9.34
C TRP A 398 15.46 -8.26 -10.77
N SER A 399 14.44 -8.16 -11.62
CA SER A 399 14.52 -7.38 -12.86
C SER A 399 14.13 -5.93 -12.57
N ARG A 400 14.87 -4.96 -13.11
CA ARG A 400 14.66 -3.53 -12.83
C ARG A 400 14.68 -2.69 -14.10
N GLN A 401 13.89 -1.63 -14.15
CA GLN A 401 13.87 -0.65 -15.23
C GLN A 401 13.30 0.69 -14.76
N THR A 402 13.64 1.78 -15.44
CA THR A 402 13.03 3.10 -15.21
C THR A 402 11.65 3.15 -15.87
N ALA A 403 10.63 3.57 -15.11
CA ALA A 403 9.23 3.60 -15.53
C ALA A 403 8.74 4.98 -15.99
N SER A 404 9.41 6.06 -15.58
CA SER A 404 9.00 7.43 -15.88
C SER A 404 10.13 8.28 -16.49
N PRO A 405 9.80 9.40 -17.16
CA PRO A 405 10.73 10.51 -17.30
C PRO A 405 11.03 11.16 -15.92
N THR A 406 11.84 12.22 -15.91
CA THR A 406 12.05 13.03 -14.71
C THR A 406 10.71 13.54 -14.17
N ASN A 407 10.45 13.30 -12.88
CA ASN A 407 9.23 13.73 -12.22
C ASN A 407 9.47 14.77 -11.11
N HIS A 408 10.69 14.88 -10.58
CA HIS A 408 11.01 15.86 -9.54
C HIS A 408 12.50 16.26 -9.55
N LEU A 409 12.79 17.45 -8.99
CA LEU A 409 14.13 17.98 -8.76
C LEU A 409 14.26 18.44 -7.31
N GLY A 410 15.38 18.15 -6.65
CA GLY A 410 15.62 18.59 -5.28
C GLY A 410 15.21 17.57 -4.22
N GLY A 411 14.93 18.07 -3.02
CA GLY A 411 14.51 17.24 -1.90
C GLY A 411 13.12 16.64 -2.08
N VAL A 412 12.95 15.40 -1.63
CA VAL A 412 11.68 14.65 -1.61
C VAL A 412 11.39 14.22 -0.19
#